data_AF-A0A9W5B661-F1
#
_entry.id   AF-A0A9W5B661-F1
#
_cell.length_a   1.000
_cell.length_b   1.000
_cell.length_c   1.000
_cell.angle_alpha   90.00
_cell.angle_beta   90.00
_cell.angle_gamma   90.00
#
_symmetry.space_group_name_H-M   'P 1'
#
loop_
_entity.id
_entity.type
_entity.pdbx_description
1 polymer ?
#
loop_
_entity_poly.entity_id
_entity_poly.type
_entity_poly.pdbx_seq_one_letter_code
_entity_poly.pdbx_strand_id
1 'polypeptide(L)'
;MKDMAKREILEVPVVSEVIRRLGAPTSALVRSGNIVATCGMPPVDLETGDIVRGDIAAQTRASLEALRCDGGLWQRPLLGQADATVWP
;
A
#
# COMPACT_ATOMS: atom_id res chain seq x y z
N MET A 1 1.01 -14.63 -26.31
CA MET A 1 0.35 -14.31 -25.01
C MET A 1 1.25 -14.52 -23.78
N LYS A 2 2.57 -14.77 -23.92
CA LYS A 2 3.46 -15.11 -22.78
C LYS A 2 4.16 -13.89 -22.15
N ASP A 3 4.08 -12.73 -22.79
CA ASP A 3 4.77 -11.49 -22.34
C ASP A 3 3.80 -10.47 -21.74
N MET A 4 2.61 -10.90 -21.32
CA MET A 4 1.72 -10.04 -20.53
C MET A 4 2.39 -9.78 -19.19
N ALA A 5 2.74 -8.52 -18.93
CA ALA A 5 3.71 -8.11 -17.91
C ALA A 5 3.59 -8.91 -16.60
N LYS A 6 4.66 -9.65 -16.27
CA LYS A 6 4.79 -10.50 -15.08
C LYS A 6 4.22 -9.76 -13.87
N ARG A 7 3.27 -10.39 -13.18
CA ARG A 7 2.65 -9.84 -11.99
C ARG A 7 3.52 -10.18 -10.78
N GLU A 8 3.85 -9.17 -10.00
CA GLU A 8 4.63 -9.31 -8.77
C GLU A 8 3.82 -8.74 -7.62
N ILE A 9 3.62 -9.54 -6.57
CA ILE A 9 3.05 -9.05 -5.30
C ILE A 9 4.16 -8.30 -4.58
N LEU A 10 3.90 -7.04 -4.23
CA LEU A 10 4.83 -6.24 -3.44
C LEU A 10 4.41 -6.33 -1.97
N GLU A 11 5.31 -6.84 -1.13
CA GLU A 11 5.06 -6.96 0.31
C GLU A 11 5.27 -5.61 1.01
N VAL A 12 4.24 -5.16 1.72
CA VAL A 12 4.25 -3.95 2.53
C VAL A 12 4.29 -4.35 4.00
N PRO A 13 5.36 -4.02 4.76
CA PRO A 13 5.43 -4.30 6.18
C PRO A 13 4.18 -3.79 6.91
N VAL A 14 3.70 -4.56 7.89
CA VAL A 14 2.46 -4.31 8.65
C VAL A 14 1.18 -4.42 7.80
N VAL A 15 1.05 -3.69 6.69
CA VAL A 15 -0.18 -3.65 5.87
C VAL A 15 -0.49 -5.00 5.23
N SER A 16 0.49 -5.67 4.62
CA SER A 16 0.30 -7.00 4.03
C SER A 16 -0.16 -8.02 5.07
N GLU A 17 0.39 -7.95 6.28
CA GLU A 17 0.00 -8.84 7.38
C GLU A 17 -1.43 -8.57 7.83
N VAL A 18 -1.79 -7.30 8.00
CA VAL A 18 -3.14 -6.89 8.39
C VAL A 18 -4.18 -7.33 7.36
N ILE A 19 -3.92 -7.17 6.07
CA ILE A 19 -4.82 -7.64 5.00
C ILE A 19 -5.07 -9.16 5.11
N ARG A 20 -4.03 -9.96 5.41
CA ARG A 20 -4.18 -11.41 5.64
C ARG A 20 -4.97 -11.71 6.90
N ARG A 21 -4.70 -11.01 8.01
CA ARG A 21 -5.42 -11.17 9.28
C ARG A 21 -6.90 -10.83 9.15
N LEU A 22 -7.24 -9.82 8.34
CA LEU A 22 -8.62 -9.46 8.00
C LEU A 22 -9.31 -10.50 7.09
N GLY A 23 -8.58 -11.48 6.56
CA GLY A 23 -9.13 -12.51 5.68
C GLY A 23 -9.51 -11.99 4.29
N ALA A 24 -9.00 -10.81 3.90
CA ALA A 24 -9.32 -10.23 2.61
C ALA A 24 -8.63 -11.02 1.49
N PRO A 25 -9.36 -11.45 0.43
CA PRO A 25 -8.79 -12.21 -0.68
C PRO A 25 -8.06 -11.30 -1.68
N THR A 26 -7.14 -10.47 -1.20
CA THR A 26 -6.38 -9.49 -1.99
C THR A 26 -4.93 -9.41 -1.55
N SER A 27 -4.07 -8.88 -2.42
CA SER A 27 -2.75 -8.37 -2.06
C SER A 27 -2.83 -6.87 -1.76
N ALA A 28 -1.89 -6.35 -0.97
CA ALA A 28 -1.77 -4.91 -0.71
C ALA A 28 -1.46 -4.14 -2.00
N LEU A 29 -0.40 -4.58 -2.68
CA LEU A 29 0.10 -3.98 -3.92
C LEU A 29 0.47 -5.08 -4.92
N VAL A 30 0.18 -4.84 -6.20
CA VAL A 30 0.62 -5.69 -7.31
C VAL A 30 1.24 -4.83 -8.39
N ARG A 31 2.45 -5.18 -8.82
CA ARG A 31 3.10 -4.58 -9.98
C ARG A 31 2.80 -5.39 -11.24
N SER A 32 2.44 -4.69 -12.32
CA SER A 32 2.39 -5.26 -13.67
C SER A 32 3.00 -4.25 -14.63
N GLY A 33 4.24 -4.52 -15.06
CA GLY A 33 5.00 -3.59 -15.87
C GLY A 33 5.30 -2.29 -15.10
N ASN A 34 4.87 -1.16 -15.65
CA ASN A 34 5.04 0.18 -15.07
C ASN A 34 3.86 0.63 -14.18
N ILE A 35 2.86 -0.23 -13.97
CA ILE A 35 1.69 0.08 -13.13
C ILE A 35 1.83 -0.65 -11.79
N VAL A 36 1.61 0.07 -10.70
CA VAL A 36 1.39 -0.50 -9.36
C VAL A 36 -0.07 -0.28 -9.00
N ALA A 37 -0.81 -1.39 -8.84
CA ALA A 37 -2.18 -1.37 -8.38
C ALA A 37 -2.23 -1.60 -6.87
N THR A 38 -3.13 -0.87 -6.19
CA THR A 38 -3.40 -1.00 -4.75
C THR A 38 -4.77 -1.62 -4.52
N CYS A 39 -4.96 -2.27 -3.37
CA CYS A 39 -6.29 -2.53 -2.85
C CYS A 39 -6.89 -1.26 -2.22
N GLY A 40 -8.16 -1.33 -1.80
CA GLY A 40 -8.70 -0.36 -0.86
C GLY A 40 -7.96 -0.50 0.48
N MET A 41 -7.24 0.54 0.88
CA MET A 41 -6.41 0.49 2.09
C MET A 41 -7.27 0.59 3.35
N PRO A 42 -7.18 -0.38 4.28
CA PRO A 42 -7.88 -0.27 5.56
C PRO A 42 -7.30 0.89 6.39
N PRO A 43 -8.07 1.46 7.33
CA PRO A 43 -7.60 2.50 8.22
C PRO A 43 -6.72 1.88 9.31
N VAL A 44 -5.51 1.47 8.94
CA VAL A 44 -4.56 0.76 9.79
C VAL A 44 -3.56 1.71 10.42
N ASP A 45 -3.26 1.48 11.69
CA ASP A 45 -2.13 2.09 12.38
C ASP A 45 -0.85 1.37 11.93
N LEU A 46 0.09 2.11 11.32
CA LEU A 46 1.26 1.52 10.68
C LEU A 46 2.34 1.05 11.67
N GLU A 47 2.23 1.38 12.96
CA GLU A 47 3.15 0.91 13.99
C GLU A 47 2.64 -0.39 14.62
N THR A 48 1.34 -0.46 14.89
CA THR A 48 0.72 -1.55 15.64
C THR A 48 0.04 -2.60 14.76
N GLY A 49 -0.40 -2.21 13.55
CA GLY A 49 -1.23 -3.02 12.68
C GLY A 49 -2.70 -3.09 13.09
N ASP A 50 -3.12 -2.35 14.11
CA ASP A 50 -4.51 -2.30 14.53
C ASP A 50 -5.35 -1.39 13.64
N ILE A 51 -6.67 -1.62 13.64
CA ILE A 51 -7.60 -0.74 12.94
C ILE A 51 -7.83 0.50 13.80
N VAL A 52 -7.52 1.66 13.23
CA VAL A 52 -7.73 2.97 13.85
C VAL A 52 -9.22 3.14 14.17
N ARG A 53 -9.51 3.41 15.45
CA ARG A 53 -10.85 3.74 15.93
C ARG A 53 -10.98 5.26 16.05
N GLY A 54 -12.13 5.79 15.66
CA GLY A 54 -12.38 7.23 15.70
C GLY A 54 -13.52 7.63 14.77
N ASP A 55 -13.60 8.92 14.46
CA ASP A 55 -14.51 9.43 13.44
C ASP A 55 -14.05 9.07 12.02
N ILE A 56 -14.91 9.39 11.04
CA ILE A 56 -14.63 9.11 9.63
C ILE A 56 -13.40 9.87 9.12
N ALA A 57 -13.11 11.06 9.66
CA ALA A 57 -11.97 11.85 9.24
C ALA A 57 -10.65 11.20 9.70
N ALA A 58 -10.61 10.68 10.93
CA ALA A 58 -9.47 9.95 11.47
C ALA A 58 -9.21 8.66 10.69
N GLN A 59 -10.25 7.87 10.41
CA GLN A 59 -10.10 6.66 9.61
C GLN A 59 -9.70 6.96 8.16
N THR A 60 -10.27 8.00 7.54
CA THR A 60 -9.89 8.42 6.19
C THR A 60 -8.40 8.80 6.13
N ARG A 61 -7.92 9.55 7.13
CA ARG A 61 -6.49 9.90 7.21
C ARG A 61 -5.63 8.64 7.35
N ALA A 62 -5.99 7.72 8.24
CA ALA A 62 -5.25 6.46 8.40
C ALA A 62 -5.20 5.64 7.10
N SER A 63 -6.30 5.54 6.35
CA SER A 63 -6.32 4.87 5.04
C SER A 63 -5.41 5.54 4.02
N LEU A 64 -5.36 6.88 4.01
CA LEU A 64 -4.47 7.63 3.11
C LEU A 64 -3.00 7.50 3.51
N GLU A 65 -2.68 7.47 4.81
CA GLU A 65 -1.31 7.21 5.28
C GLU A 65 -0.87 5.77 4.97
N ALA A 66 -1.77 4.79 5.12
CA ALA A 66 -1.50 3.42 4.70
C ALA A 66 -1.23 3.32 3.18
N LEU A 67 -1.97 4.07 2.37
CA LEU A 67 -1.73 4.17 0.93
C LEU A 67 -0.39 4.86 0.61
N ARG A 68 -0.03 5.90 1.37
CA ARG A 68 1.25 6.61 1.25
C ARG A 68 2.45 5.71 1.54
N CYS A 69 2.29 4.55 2.18
CA CYS A 69 3.35 3.57 2.45
C CYS A 69 4.64 4.23 2.99
N ASP A 70 4.54 5.00 4.07
CA ASP A 70 5.63 5.83 4.63
C ASP A 70 6.84 5.01 5.17
N GLY A 71 6.79 3.68 5.11
CA GLY A 71 7.87 2.77 5.55
C GLY A 71 9.04 2.59 4.58
N GLY A 72 9.39 3.58 3.75
CA GLY A 72 10.58 3.53 2.89
C GLY A 72 10.47 2.69 1.61
N LEU A 73 9.28 2.21 1.23
CA LEU A 73 9.07 1.47 -0.02
C LEU A 73 9.18 2.36 -1.27
N TRP A 74 8.79 3.63 -1.19
CA TRP A 74 8.97 4.61 -2.26
C TRP A 74 10.41 5.13 -2.38
N GLN A 75 11.26 4.88 -1.38
CA GLN A 75 12.67 5.28 -1.41
C GLN A 75 13.58 4.23 -2.07
N ARG A 76 13.07 3.02 -2.31
CA ARG A 76 13.78 1.97 -3.06
C ARG A 76 13.54 2.20 -4.56
N PRO A 77 14.49 1.82 -5.45
CA PRO A 77 14.45 2.11 -6.89
C PRO A 77 13.42 1.27 -7.66
N LEU A 78 12.25 1.02 -7.07
CA LEU A 78 11.16 0.24 -7.63
C LEU A 78 10.27 1.08 -8.56
N LEU A 79 10.39 2.39 -8.51
CA LEU A 79 9.91 3.32 -9.52
C LEU A 79 11.08 4.25 -9.81
N GLY A 80 11.47 4.40 -11.07
CA GLY A 80 12.41 5.45 -11.47
C GLY A 80 11.96 6.76 -10.85
N GLN A 81 12.88 7.45 -10.18
CA GLN A 81 12.66 8.57 -9.26
C GLN A 81 11.44 9.42 -9.63
N ALA A 82 10.32 9.18 -8.97
CA ALA A 82 9.25 10.17 -8.91
C ALA A 82 9.66 11.15 -7.82
N ASP A 83 9.95 12.38 -8.25
CA ASP A 83 10.32 13.51 -7.42
C ASP A 83 9.28 13.73 -6.31
N ALA A 84 9.77 13.75 -5.06
CA ALA A 84 8.96 13.98 -3.86
C ALA A 84 8.33 15.39 -3.80
N THR A 85 8.69 16.30 -4.71
CA THR A 85 8.05 17.62 -4.87
C THR A 85 6.79 17.61 -5.75
N VAL A 86 6.40 16.47 -6.33
CA VAL A 86 5.23 16.37 -7.22
C VAL A 86 3.91 16.19 -6.45
N TRP A 87 3.93 16.13 -5.12
CA TRP A 87 2.71 16.13 -4.31
C TRP A 87 2.63 17.37 -3.39
N PRO A 88 1.61 18.23 -3.53
CA PRO A 88 1.40 19.39 -2.64
C PRO A 88 0.96 19.01 -1.22
#